data_AF-A0AAW0JS25-F1
#
_entry.id   AF-A0AAW0JS25-F1
#
_cell.length_a   1.000
_cell.length_b   1.000
_cell.length_c   1.000
_cell.angle_alpha   90.00
_cell.angle_beta   90.00
_cell.angle_gamma   90.00
#
_symmetry.space_group_name_H-M   'P 1'
#
loop_
_entity.id
_entity.type
_entity.pdbx_description
1 polymer ?
#
loop_
_entity_poly.entity_id
_entity_poly.type
_entity_poly.pdbx_seq_one_letter_code
_entity_poly.pdbx_strand_id
1 'polypeptide(L)'
;MGSLFSFTLIILSWASLASIKAEAQGIKSAHLLDLYIRDYTFKSFDQRFRTGTLHTVHLPANFSGIRVNMARFRCGSLQRYGARVMEFNLDVGVTVHPCVERVMVVRQNLGYNWSSIYYANYDLSGYQLVSPILGLLAYNSGVNVNFSNSFELGILAGEKPITIDFSNTTNFTNLQGIRPYCASFESDGKVTLANQVSPYVCDATRHGHFGLVIETPPKQVSKKISRLKVAVGSSIGAALGAFLLSLLLVAMFVKAKKKSRIEEMERRAYEEEALQVSMVGHVRAPTAALTRTLPTIEHEYIPPPPH
;
A
#
# COMPACT_ATOMS: atom_id res chain seq x y z
N MET A 1 -34.13 -26.05 -27.32
CA MET A 1 -32.80 -25.62 -27.84
C MET A 1 -32.50 -24.14 -27.62
N GLY A 2 -33.48 -23.23 -27.54
CA GLY A 2 -33.22 -21.78 -27.34
C GLY A 2 -32.74 -21.35 -25.93
N SER A 3 -33.10 -22.10 -24.88
CA SER A 3 -32.75 -21.74 -23.48
C SER A 3 -31.24 -21.88 -23.19
N LEU A 4 -30.61 -22.98 -23.62
CA LEU A 4 -29.16 -23.21 -23.44
C LEU A 4 -28.31 -22.19 -24.22
N PHE A 5 -28.80 -21.72 -25.37
CA PHE A 5 -28.14 -20.70 -26.18
C PHE A 5 -28.20 -19.31 -25.51
N SER A 6 -29.30 -19.01 -24.81
CA SER A 6 -29.45 -17.76 -24.04
C SER A 6 -28.55 -17.74 -22.81
N PHE A 7 -28.49 -18.84 -22.05
CA PHE A 7 -27.60 -18.95 -20.89
C PHE A 7 -26.12 -18.86 -21.26
N THR A 8 -25.71 -19.48 -22.37
CA THR A 8 -24.32 -19.36 -22.85
C THR A 8 -23.98 -17.94 -23.31
N LEU A 9 -24.91 -17.21 -23.95
CA LEU A 9 -24.72 -15.79 -24.28
C LEU A 9 -24.58 -14.90 -23.03
N ILE A 10 -25.38 -15.15 -22.00
CA ILE A 10 -25.33 -14.41 -20.73
C ILE A 10 -24.00 -14.69 -20.01
N ILE A 11 -23.55 -15.95 -19.98
CA ILE A 11 -22.27 -16.32 -19.36
C ILE A 11 -21.10 -15.71 -20.14
N LEU A 12 -21.11 -15.73 -21.48
CA LEU A 12 -20.09 -15.04 -22.29
C LEU A 12 -20.10 -13.52 -22.08
N SER A 13 -21.28 -12.90 -21.96
CA SER A 13 -21.45 -11.48 -21.65
C SER A 13 -20.88 -11.11 -20.28
N TRP A 14 -21.11 -11.93 -19.25
CA TRP A 14 -20.54 -11.71 -17.92
C TRP A 14 -19.03 -11.97 -17.87
N ALA A 15 -18.55 -13.02 -18.55
CA ALA A 15 -17.12 -13.32 -18.65
C ALA A 15 -16.36 -12.20 -19.38
N SER A 16 -16.93 -11.66 -20.47
CA SER A 16 -16.36 -10.51 -21.17
C SER A 16 -16.36 -9.24 -20.31
N LEU A 17 -17.46 -8.91 -19.63
CA LEU A 17 -17.51 -7.74 -18.75
C LEU A 17 -16.51 -7.84 -17.58
N ALA A 18 -16.35 -9.03 -16.99
CA ALA A 18 -15.38 -9.29 -15.93
C ALA A 18 -13.93 -9.16 -16.43
N SER A 19 -13.62 -9.68 -17.62
CA SER A 19 -12.30 -9.58 -18.24
C SER A 19 -11.91 -8.13 -18.53
N ILE A 20 -12.83 -7.35 -19.11
CA ILE A 20 -12.57 -5.94 -19.44
C ILE A 20 -12.39 -5.11 -18.16
N LYS A 21 -13.13 -5.41 -17.06
CA LYS A 21 -12.97 -4.70 -15.77
C LYS A 21 -11.63 -5.00 -15.10
N ALA A 22 -11.14 -6.23 -15.23
CA ALA A 22 -9.82 -6.61 -14.74
C ALA A 22 -8.69 -5.87 -15.48
N GLU A 23 -8.84 -5.65 -16.80
CA GLU A 23 -7.86 -4.91 -17.61
C GLU A 23 -7.68 -3.47 -17.12
N ALA A 24 -8.78 -2.75 -16.84
CA ALA A 24 -8.71 -1.39 -16.30
C ALA A 24 -8.15 -1.32 -14.87
N GLN A 25 -8.47 -2.30 -14.01
CA GLN A 25 -7.88 -2.41 -12.67
C GLN A 25 -6.39 -2.81 -12.68
N GLY A 26 -5.91 -3.38 -13.79
CA GLY A 26 -4.53 -3.78 -13.99
C GLY A 26 -3.59 -2.64 -14.38
N ILE A 27 -4.10 -1.56 -14.99
CA ILE A 27 -3.27 -0.42 -15.41
C ILE A 27 -2.89 0.42 -14.18
N LYS A 28 -1.64 0.26 -13.76
CA LYS A 28 -1.03 1.00 -12.64
C LYS A 28 0.05 1.98 -13.07
N SER A 29 0.35 2.06 -14.36
CA SER A 29 1.36 2.93 -14.93
C SER A 29 0.70 4.03 -15.77
N ALA A 30 1.13 5.28 -15.56
CA ALA A 30 0.69 6.41 -16.38
C ALA A 30 1.03 6.18 -17.87
N HIS A 31 2.24 5.67 -18.15
CA HIS A 31 2.67 5.38 -19.52
C HIS A 31 1.81 4.31 -20.21
N LEU A 32 1.43 3.23 -19.50
CA LEU A 32 0.53 2.22 -20.05
C LEU A 32 -0.87 2.79 -20.33
N LEU A 33 -1.35 3.71 -19.49
CA LEU A 33 -2.61 4.41 -19.72
C LEU A 33 -2.53 5.30 -20.97
N ASP A 34 -1.40 5.98 -21.20
CA ASP A 34 -1.17 6.79 -22.40
C ASP A 34 -1.19 5.95 -23.67
N LEU A 35 -0.51 4.80 -23.67
CA LEU A 35 -0.53 3.87 -24.81
C LEU A 35 -1.93 3.35 -25.09
N TYR A 36 -2.70 3.04 -24.05
CA TYR A 36 -4.09 2.62 -24.20
C TYR A 36 -4.97 3.72 -24.81
N ILE A 37 -4.86 4.95 -24.29
CA ILE A 37 -5.60 6.12 -24.82
C ILE A 37 -5.19 6.41 -26.26
N ARG A 38 -3.90 6.32 -26.58
CA ARG A 38 -3.39 6.45 -27.95
C ARG A 38 -4.05 5.45 -28.88
N ASP A 39 -4.04 4.16 -28.52
CA ASP A 39 -4.59 3.11 -29.37
C ASP A 39 -6.09 3.31 -29.63
N TYR A 40 -6.85 3.72 -28.61
CA TYR A 40 -8.27 4.07 -28.78
C TYR A 40 -8.48 5.33 -29.63
N THR A 41 -7.60 6.32 -29.47
CA THR A 41 -7.63 7.54 -30.28
C THR A 41 -7.46 7.21 -31.76
N PHE A 42 -6.45 6.41 -32.12
CA PHE A 42 -6.22 5.99 -33.52
C PHE A 42 -7.31 5.04 -34.04
N LYS A 43 -7.91 4.19 -33.20
CA LYS A 43 -9.08 3.38 -33.59
C LYS A 43 -10.30 4.24 -33.91
N SER A 44 -10.48 5.36 -33.19
CA SER A 44 -11.57 6.31 -33.42
C SER A 44 -11.30 7.32 -34.54
N PHE A 45 -10.10 7.31 -35.11
CA PHE A 45 -9.66 8.33 -36.04
C PHE A 45 -10.13 8.07 -37.48
N ASP A 46 -10.88 9.01 -38.05
CA ASP A 46 -11.21 9.05 -39.47
C ASP A 46 -10.22 9.96 -40.21
N GLN A 47 -9.63 9.44 -41.29
CA GLN A 47 -8.71 10.19 -42.14
C GLN A 47 -9.34 11.47 -42.74
N ARG A 48 -10.68 11.54 -42.81
CA ARG A 48 -11.44 12.69 -43.32
C ARG A 48 -11.50 13.88 -42.35
N PHE A 49 -10.96 13.78 -41.14
CA PHE A 49 -11.01 14.88 -40.17
C PHE A 49 -10.31 16.15 -40.66
N ARG A 50 -10.98 17.28 -40.49
CA ARG A 50 -10.44 18.59 -40.85
C ARG A 50 -9.29 18.96 -39.92
N THR A 51 -8.29 19.63 -40.48
CA THR A 51 -7.14 20.11 -39.69
C THR A 51 -7.62 21.16 -38.68
N GLY A 52 -7.13 21.12 -37.45
CA GLY A 52 -7.45 22.06 -36.38
C GLY A 52 -8.84 21.89 -35.74
N THR A 53 -9.61 20.86 -36.13
CA THR A 53 -10.91 20.57 -35.49
C THR A 53 -10.73 19.62 -34.30
N LEU A 54 -11.36 19.96 -33.17
CA LEU A 54 -11.38 19.12 -31.98
C LEU A 54 -12.42 18.02 -32.11
N HIS A 55 -12.02 16.78 -31.83
CA HIS A 55 -12.88 15.61 -31.81
C HIS A 55 -12.78 14.90 -30.46
N THR A 56 -13.93 14.52 -29.90
CA THR A 56 -14.00 13.74 -28.66
C THR A 56 -13.74 12.26 -28.94
N VAL A 57 -12.81 11.66 -28.20
CA VAL A 57 -12.53 10.23 -28.24
C VAL A 57 -13.32 9.56 -27.12
N HIS A 58 -14.14 8.58 -27.47
CA HIS A 58 -14.93 7.82 -26.50
C HIS A 58 -14.16 6.58 -26.07
N LEU A 59 -13.78 6.53 -24.80
CA LEU A 59 -13.15 5.36 -24.20
C LEU A 59 -14.21 4.34 -23.73
N PRO A 60 -13.84 3.06 -23.52
CA PRO A 60 -14.73 2.06 -22.95
C PRO A 60 -15.20 2.46 -21.54
N ALA A 61 -16.34 1.90 -21.11
CA ALA A 61 -16.98 2.22 -19.84
C ALA A 61 -16.05 2.08 -18.61
N ASN A 62 -15.06 1.18 -18.69
CA ASN A 62 -14.13 0.95 -17.60
C ASN A 62 -13.15 2.12 -17.38
N PHE A 63 -12.94 2.98 -18.38
CA PHE A 63 -12.15 4.21 -18.30
C PHE A 63 -13.05 5.44 -18.15
N SER A 64 -14.28 5.25 -17.66
CA SER A 64 -15.18 6.35 -17.36
C SER A 64 -14.52 7.37 -16.42
N GLY A 65 -14.83 8.64 -16.64
CA GLY A 65 -14.20 9.78 -15.95
C GLY A 65 -12.99 10.35 -16.69
N ILE A 66 -12.33 9.58 -17.56
CA ILE A 66 -11.29 10.11 -18.45
C ILE A 66 -11.97 10.78 -19.65
N ARG A 67 -11.62 12.04 -19.90
CA ARG A 67 -12.07 12.80 -21.08
C ARG A 67 -10.91 13.01 -22.03
N VAL A 68 -11.06 12.56 -23.27
CA VAL A 68 -10.01 12.63 -24.30
C VAL A 68 -10.50 13.42 -25.49
N ASN A 69 -9.68 14.36 -25.95
CA ASN A 69 -9.92 15.15 -27.14
C ASN A 69 -8.69 15.05 -28.05
N MET A 70 -8.91 14.90 -29.35
CA MET A 70 -7.84 14.93 -30.34
C MET A 70 -8.08 16.04 -31.35
N ALA A 71 -6.99 16.61 -31.87
CA ALA A 71 -7.00 17.49 -33.03
C ALA A 71 -5.79 17.20 -33.91
N ARG A 72 -6.00 17.23 -35.23
CA ARG A 72 -4.95 16.99 -36.22
C ARG A 72 -4.43 18.30 -36.76
N PHE A 73 -3.12 18.50 -36.78
CA PHE A 73 -2.44 19.67 -37.31
C PHE A 73 -1.39 19.27 -38.34
N ARG A 74 -0.98 20.20 -39.21
CA ARG A 74 0.30 20.08 -39.92
C ARG A 74 1.39 20.66 -39.02
N CYS A 75 2.57 20.05 -38.96
CA CYS A 75 3.67 20.53 -38.12
C CYS A 75 3.96 22.03 -38.33
N GLY A 76 4.11 22.47 -39.59
CA GLY A 76 4.35 23.89 -39.90
C GLY A 76 3.17 24.82 -39.60
N SER A 77 1.92 24.34 -39.68
CA SER A 77 0.75 25.16 -39.31
C SER A 77 0.67 25.34 -37.80
N LEU A 78 0.95 24.29 -37.03
CA LEU A 78 0.99 24.35 -35.58
C LEU A 78 2.07 25.33 -35.11
N GLN A 79 3.25 25.30 -35.74
CA GLN A 79 4.32 26.26 -35.44
C GLN A 79 3.94 27.71 -35.79
N ARG A 80 3.32 27.94 -36.95
CA ARG A 80 3.00 29.30 -37.43
C ARG A 80 1.85 29.95 -36.65
N TYR A 81 0.86 29.18 -36.22
CA TYR A 81 -0.38 29.72 -35.67
C TYR A 81 -0.66 29.32 -34.22
N GLY A 82 0.12 28.40 -33.65
CA GLY A 82 -0.22 27.79 -32.37
C GLY A 82 -1.51 26.96 -32.45
N ALA A 83 -2.02 26.59 -31.28
CA ALA A 83 -3.31 25.93 -31.15
C ALA A 83 -3.85 26.06 -29.72
N ARG A 84 -5.18 26.14 -29.59
CA ARG A 84 -5.87 25.90 -28.31
C ARG A 84 -6.52 24.52 -28.34
N VAL A 85 -6.14 23.67 -27.40
CA VAL A 85 -6.66 22.30 -27.22
C VAL A 85 -7.22 22.19 -25.81
N MET A 86 -8.51 22.52 -25.66
CA MET A 86 -9.19 22.57 -24.36
C MET A 86 -8.46 23.51 -23.37
N GLU A 87 -7.93 22.98 -22.28
CA GLU A 87 -7.18 23.73 -21.25
C GLU A 87 -5.79 24.16 -21.70
N PHE A 88 -5.26 23.55 -22.76
CA PHE A 88 -3.91 23.82 -23.25
C PHE A 88 -3.94 24.91 -24.31
N ASN A 89 -3.09 25.92 -24.13
CA ASN A 89 -2.81 26.93 -25.14
C ASN A 89 -1.35 26.82 -25.57
N LEU A 90 -1.14 26.37 -26.79
CA LEU A 90 0.16 26.30 -27.46
C LEU A 90 0.30 27.59 -28.25
N ASP A 91 1.19 28.48 -27.81
CA ASP A 91 1.39 29.77 -28.48
C ASP A 91 2.14 29.62 -29.83
N VAL A 92 2.20 30.70 -30.59
CA VAL A 92 2.94 30.79 -31.84
C VAL A 92 4.41 30.47 -31.61
N GLY A 93 5.02 29.74 -32.55
CA GLY A 93 6.42 29.33 -32.48
C GLY A 93 6.65 27.97 -31.83
N VAL A 94 5.59 27.29 -31.36
CA VAL A 94 5.69 25.92 -30.85
C VAL A 94 6.28 24.98 -31.90
N THR A 95 7.23 24.13 -31.51
CA THR A 95 7.88 23.18 -32.43
C THR A 95 7.52 21.75 -32.09
N VAL A 96 7.50 20.89 -33.11
CA VAL A 96 7.27 19.45 -32.96
C VAL A 96 8.53 18.71 -33.40
N HIS A 97 9.00 17.78 -32.58
CA HIS A 97 10.21 17.01 -32.87
C HIS A 97 9.99 15.49 -32.70
N PRO A 98 10.29 14.66 -33.72
CA PRO A 98 10.64 15.07 -35.09
C PRO A 98 9.45 15.73 -35.80
N CYS A 99 9.72 16.70 -36.68
CA CYS A 99 8.67 17.32 -37.47
C CYS A 99 8.23 16.37 -38.59
N VAL A 100 6.96 15.98 -38.57
CA VAL A 100 6.32 15.09 -39.56
C VAL A 100 5.23 15.85 -40.32
N GLU A 101 4.69 15.28 -41.40
CA GLU A 101 3.67 15.95 -42.23
C GLU A 101 2.44 16.37 -41.41
N ARG A 102 1.93 15.47 -40.57
CA ARG A 102 0.75 15.68 -39.72
C ARG A 102 0.98 15.16 -38.31
N VAL A 103 0.52 15.95 -37.36
CA VAL A 103 0.66 15.74 -35.93
C VAL A 103 -0.75 15.62 -35.35
N MET A 104 -1.02 14.54 -34.62
CA MET A 104 -2.22 14.40 -33.82
C MET A 104 -1.89 14.82 -32.39
N VAL A 105 -2.49 15.92 -31.95
CA VAL A 105 -2.39 16.39 -30.57
C VAL A 105 -3.55 15.79 -29.79
N VAL A 106 -3.23 15.11 -28.70
CA VAL A 106 -4.17 14.42 -27.83
C VAL A 106 -4.14 15.09 -26.46
N ARG A 107 -5.27 15.68 -26.09
CA ARG A 107 -5.52 16.16 -24.74
C ARG A 107 -6.20 15.06 -23.96
N GLN A 108 -5.68 14.79 -22.77
CA GLN A 108 -6.23 13.87 -21.80
C GLN A 108 -6.62 14.63 -20.53
N ASN A 109 -7.76 14.30 -19.95
CA ASN A 109 -8.10 14.68 -18.59
C ASN A 109 -8.53 13.44 -17.86
N LEU A 110 -7.69 13.01 -16.93
CA LEU A 110 -7.86 11.72 -16.28
C LEU A 110 -9.03 11.74 -15.28
N GLY A 111 -9.46 12.93 -14.84
CA GLY A 111 -10.39 13.05 -13.72
C GLY A 111 -9.74 12.63 -12.40
N TYR A 112 -10.39 12.95 -11.29
CA TYR A 112 -9.81 12.73 -9.95
C TYR A 112 -9.51 11.27 -9.64
N ASN A 113 -10.37 10.34 -10.09
CA ASN A 113 -10.23 8.92 -9.80
C ASN A 113 -8.95 8.32 -10.40
N TRP A 114 -8.69 8.59 -11.69
CA TRP A 114 -7.52 8.07 -12.40
C TRP A 114 -6.24 8.83 -12.08
N SER A 115 -6.35 10.08 -11.63
CA SER A 115 -5.19 10.88 -11.19
C SER A 115 -4.43 10.24 -10.04
N SER A 116 -5.06 9.33 -9.27
CA SER A 116 -4.42 8.58 -8.19
C SER A 116 -3.24 7.72 -8.64
N ILE A 117 -3.19 7.31 -9.92
CA ILE A 117 -2.07 6.57 -10.51
C ILE A 117 -0.75 7.32 -10.34
N TYR A 118 -0.78 8.65 -10.33
CA TYR A 118 0.43 9.46 -10.21
C TYR A 118 1.12 9.33 -8.85
N TYR A 119 0.40 9.07 -7.76
CA TYR A 119 1.02 8.80 -6.46
C TYR A 119 1.82 7.50 -6.44
N ALA A 120 1.51 6.54 -7.32
CA ALA A 120 2.21 5.26 -7.39
C ALA A 120 3.45 5.30 -8.30
N ASN A 121 3.52 6.27 -9.21
CA ASN A 121 4.57 6.36 -10.22
C ASN A 121 5.55 7.52 -9.99
N TYR A 122 5.20 8.48 -9.13
CA TYR A 122 5.96 9.71 -8.92
C TYR A 122 6.11 10.05 -7.44
N ASP A 123 7.23 10.67 -7.08
CA ASP A 123 7.47 11.14 -5.71
C ASP A 123 6.72 12.45 -5.45
N LEU A 124 5.54 12.32 -4.82
CA LEU A 124 4.74 13.45 -4.33
C LEU A 124 4.81 13.56 -2.80
N SER A 125 5.92 13.13 -2.19
CA SER A 125 6.09 13.20 -0.74
C SER A 125 5.97 14.63 -0.23
N GLY A 126 5.08 14.85 0.74
CA GLY A 126 4.82 16.19 1.29
C GLY A 126 3.83 17.02 0.47
N TYR A 127 3.28 16.48 -0.62
CA TYR A 127 2.31 17.16 -1.47
C TYR A 127 1.04 16.33 -1.68
N GLN A 128 -0.07 17.03 -1.90
CA GLN A 128 -1.36 16.46 -2.25
C GLN A 128 -1.87 17.09 -3.53
N LEU A 129 -2.21 16.25 -4.51
CA LEU A 129 -2.90 16.63 -5.73
C LEU A 129 -4.32 17.15 -5.44
N VAL A 130 -4.65 18.32 -5.96
CA VAL A 130 -5.94 19.01 -5.78
C VAL A 130 -6.71 19.24 -7.08
N SER A 131 -6.11 18.92 -8.24
CA SER A 131 -6.76 18.91 -9.55
C SER A 131 -6.81 17.50 -10.14
N PRO A 132 -7.60 17.24 -11.18
CA PRO A 132 -7.31 16.12 -12.05
C PRO A 132 -6.01 16.37 -12.81
N ILE A 133 -5.35 15.29 -13.23
CA ILE A 133 -4.20 15.34 -14.13
C ILE A 133 -4.67 15.63 -15.55
N LEU A 134 -4.04 16.62 -16.16
CA LEU A 134 -4.21 16.99 -17.56
C LEU A 134 -2.97 16.55 -18.34
N GLY A 135 -3.17 15.76 -19.40
CA GLY A 135 -2.12 15.33 -20.31
C GLY A 135 -2.22 16.03 -21.65
N LEU A 136 -1.08 16.44 -22.21
CA LEU A 136 -0.93 16.86 -23.59
C LEU A 136 0.12 15.97 -24.24
N LEU A 137 -0.26 15.19 -25.24
CA LEU A 137 0.65 14.32 -25.98
C LEU A 137 0.50 14.57 -27.48
N ALA A 138 1.52 14.23 -28.25
CA ALA A 138 1.47 14.31 -29.70
C ALA A 138 1.94 13.02 -30.34
N TYR A 139 1.36 12.68 -31.48
CA TYR A 139 1.70 11.48 -32.26
C TYR A 139 1.76 11.81 -33.75
N ASN A 140 2.52 11.04 -34.52
CA ASN A 140 2.46 11.12 -35.97
C ASN A 140 1.06 10.75 -36.49
N SER A 141 0.55 11.46 -37.49
CA SER A 141 -0.80 11.25 -38.04
C SER A 141 -0.84 11.45 -39.57
N GLY A 142 0.20 10.93 -40.23
CA GLY A 142 0.31 10.91 -41.69
C GLY A 142 -0.69 9.97 -42.36
N VAL A 143 -0.61 9.89 -43.69
CA VAL A 143 -1.38 8.90 -44.46
C VAL A 143 -0.92 7.49 -44.08
N ASN A 144 -1.86 6.55 -43.94
CA ASN A 144 -1.61 5.15 -43.53
C ASN A 144 -1.00 4.97 -42.12
N VAL A 145 -1.05 6.00 -41.27
CA VAL A 145 -0.73 5.83 -39.85
C VAL A 145 -1.96 5.28 -39.12
N ASN A 146 -1.74 4.21 -38.37
CA ASN A 146 -2.69 3.54 -37.49
C ASN A 146 -2.06 3.39 -36.09
N PHE A 147 -2.73 2.67 -35.18
CA PHE A 147 -2.20 2.48 -33.83
C PHE A 147 -0.85 1.71 -33.80
N SER A 148 -0.65 0.74 -34.70
CA SER A 148 0.54 -0.13 -34.72
C SER A 148 1.83 0.57 -35.16
N ASN A 149 1.74 1.62 -35.98
CA ASN A 149 2.89 2.39 -36.48
C ASN A 149 2.88 3.85 -35.99
N SER A 150 2.08 4.14 -34.96
CA SER A 150 2.08 5.43 -34.28
C SER A 150 3.23 5.52 -33.27
N PHE A 151 3.88 6.67 -33.22
CA PHE A 151 4.94 6.99 -32.27
C PHE A 151 4.75 8.40 -31.71
N GLU A 152 5.19 8.58 -30.47
CA GLU A 152 5.07 9.85 -29.77
C GLU A 152 6.02 10.90 -30.35
N LEU A 153 5.55 12.14 -30.43
CA LEU A 153 6.28 13.31 -30.88
C LEU A 153 6.45 14.27 -29.71
N GLY A 154 7.63 14.90 -29.63
CA GLY A 154 7.88 15.99 -28.72
C GLY A 154 7.17 17.26 -29.16
N ILE A 155 6.51 17.97 -28.24
CA ILE A 155 6.14 19.38 -28.43
C ILE A 155 7.04 20.23 -27.54
N LEU A 156 7.60 21.28 -28.12
CA LEU A 156 8.46 22.24 -27.43
C LEU A 156 7.89 23.64 -27.62
N ALA A 157 7.71 24.37 -26.52
CA ALA A 157 7.31 25.76 -26.53
C ALA A 157 8.30 26.63 -27.34
N GLY A 158 7.78 27.70 -27.95
CA GLY A 158 8.60 28.71 -28.61
C GLY A 158 9.12 29.74 -27.59
N GLU A 159 9.08 31.02 -27.95
CA GLU A 159 9.42 32.12 -27.02
C GLU A 159 8.45 32.20 -25.84
N LYS A 160 7.17 31.88 -26.08
CA LYS A 160 6.13 31.85 -25.05
C LYS A 160 5.85 30.41 -24.62
N PRO A 161 5.65 30.17 -23.32
CA PRO A 161 5.38 28.82 -22.82
C PRO A 161 4.00 28.33 -23.24
N ILE A 162 3.81 27.01 -23.15
CA ILE A 162 2.49 26.39 -23.21
C ILE A 162 1.79 26.72 -21.89
N THR A 163 0.58 27.27 -21.93
CA THR A 163 -0.20 27.52 -20.70
C THR A 163 -1.27 26.45 -20.51
N ILE A 164 -1.46 26.02 -19.26
CA ILE A 164 -2.43 25.01 -18.85
C ILE A 164 -3.39 25.64 -17.85
N ASP A 165 -4.66 25.79 -18.22
CA ASP A 165 -5.70 26.44 -17.41
C ASP A 165 -6.59 25.42 -16.68
N PHE A 166 -6.45 25.32 -15.35
CA PHE A 166 -7.25 24.42 -14.51
C PHE A 166 -8.56 25.03 -14.00
N SER A 167 -8.87 26.29 -14.34
CA SER A 167 -10.01 27.05 -13.81
C SER A 167 -11.35 26.34 -14.00
N ASN A 168 -11.51 25.65 -15.13
CA ASN A 168 -12.74 24.93 -15.48
C ASN A 168 -12.72 23.44 -15.12
N THR A 169 -11.61 22.95 -14.54
CA THR A 169 -11.40 21.52 -14.31
C THR A 169 -11.44 21.13 -12.84
N THR A 170 -11.24 22.10 -11.95
CA THR A 170 -11.11 21.87 -10.51
C THR A 170 -12.12 22.73 -9.77
N ASN A 171 -12.72 22.18 -8.71
CA ASN A 171 -13.55 22.97 -7.81
C ASN A 171 -12.69 23.55 -6.69
N PHE A 172 -12.49 24.87 -6.71
CA PHE A 172 -11.61 25.58 -5.79
C PHE A 172 -12.31 26.08 -4.52
N THR A 173 -13.58 25.72 -4.27
CA THR A 173 -14.33 26.19 -3.09
C THR A 173 -13.61 25.91 -1.77
N ASN A 174 -12.88 24.80 -1.68
CA ASN A 174 -12.14 24.38 -0.48
C ASN A 174 -10.69 24.90 -0.43
N LEU A 175 -10.24 25.70 -1.40
CA LEU A 175 -8.87 26.21 -1.54
C LEU A 175 -8.77 27.72 -1.29
N GLN A 176 -9.75 28.33 -0.62
CA GLN A 176 -9.72 29.76 -0.32
C GLN A 176 -8.46 30.13 0.47
N GLY A 177 -7.67 31.06 -0.09
CA GLY A 177 -6.41 31.51 0.50
C GLY A 177 -5.20 30.60 0.24
N ILE A 178 -5.39 29.42 -0.36
CA ILE A 178 -4.30 28.50 -0.69
C ILE A 178 -3.96 28.64 -2.18
N ARG A 179 -2.68 28.88 -2.47
CA ARG A 179 -2.15 28.91 -3.84
C ARG A 179 -1.45 27.58 -4.13
N PRO A 180 -2.03 26.69 -4.95
CA PRO A 180 -1.36 25.44 -5.30
C PRO A 180 -0.11 25.68 -6.16
N TYR A 181 0.83 24.74 -6.13
CA TYR A 181 1.93 24.67 -7.08
C TYR A 181 1.49 23.92 -8.34
N CYS A 182 2.08 24.30 -9.47
CA CYS A 182 2.03 23.55 -10.71
C CYS A 182 2.99 22.39 -10.63
N ALA A 183 2.49 21.18 -10.82
CA ALA A 183 3.28 19.96 -10.91
C ALA A 183 3.33 19.52 -12.37
N SER A 184 4.55 19.33 -12.90
CA SER A 184 4.82 18.71 -14.20
C SER A 184 5.41 17.33 -13.97
N PHE A 185 4.83 16.32 -14.60
CA PHE A 185 5.20 14.92 -14.47
C PHE A 185 5.92 14.51 -15.75
N GLU A 186 7.25 14.40 -15.65
CA GLU A 186 8.13 14.14 -16.78
C GLU A 186 8.27 12.64 -17.03
N SER A 187 8.56 12.25 -18.28
CA SER A 187 8.65 10.84 -18.69
C SER A 187 9.82 10.07 -18.06
N ASP A 188 10.76 10.77 -17.43
CA ASP A 188 11.85 10.19 -16.63
C ASP A 188 11.43 9.83 -15.19
N GLY A 189 10.16 10.03 -14.84
CA GLY A 189 9.61 9.78 -13.51
C GLY A 189 9.83 10.92 -12.52
N LYS A 190 10.37 12.06 -12.98
CA LYS A 190 10.58 13.24 -12.15
C LYS A 190 9.32 14.09 -12.06
N VAL A 191 9.11 14.71 -10.90
CA VAL A 191 8.12 15.76 -10.71
C VAL A 191 8.85 17.09 -10.56
N THR A 192 8.45 18.07 -11.37
CA THR A 192 8.92 19.45 -11.24
C THR A 192 7.79 20.32 -10.73
N LEU A 193 8.09 21.12 -9.70
CA LEU A 193 7.14 22.04 -9.08
C LEU A 193 7.47 23.47 -9.47
N ALA A 194 6.45 24.24 -9.84
CA ALA A 194 6.57 25.65 -10.20
C ALA A 194 5.43 26.46 -9.61
N ASN A 195 5.65 27.77 -9.47
CA ASN A 195 4.59 28.70 -9.13
C ASN A 195 3.65 28.87 -10.33
N GLN A 196 2.38 29.20 -10.04
CA GLN A 196 1.42 29.55 -11.08
C GLN A 196 1.77 30.88 -11.74
N VAL A 197 1.48 31.00 -13.04
CA VAL A 197 1.62 32.27 -13.77
C VAL A 197 0.43 33.21 -13.54
N SER A 198 -0.73 32.65 -13.29
CA SER A 198 -1.95 33.33 -12.83
C SER A 198 -2.82 32.32 -12.07
N PRO A 199 -3.86 32.74 -11.33
CA PRO A 199 -4.66 31.81 -10.51
C PRO A 199 -5.10 30.57 -11.30
N TYR A 200 -4.60 29.41 -10.86
CA TYR A 200 -4.87 28.09 -11.42
C TYR A 200 -4.36 27.85 -12.85
N VAL A 201 -3.43 28.69 -13.33
CA VAL A 201 -2.78 28.55 -14.63
C VAL A 201 -1.30 28.23 -14.45
N CYS A 202 -0.88 27.17 -15.13
CA CYS A 202 0.51 26.71 -15.17
C CYS A 202 1.16 27.02 -16.51
N ASP A 203 2.48 27.10 -16.52
CA ASP A 203 3.29 27.14 -17.73
C ASP A 203 4.11 25.87 -17.89
N ALA A 204 4.41 25.51 -19.13
CA ALA A 204 5.24 24.37 -19.48
C ALA A 204 6.05 24.67 -20.74
N THR A 205 7.27 24.15 -20.78
CA THR A 205 8.15 24.24 -21.96
C THR A 205 8.01 23.04 -22.89
N ARG A 206 7.45 21.93 -22.40
CA ARG A 206 7.29 20.66 -23.12
C ARG A 206 5.87 20.11 -22.97
N HIS A 207 5.50 19.18 -23.84
CA HIS A 207 4.32 18.34 -23.60
C HIS A 207 4.55 17.38 -22.43
N GLY A 208 3.48 16.77 -21.94
CA GLY A 208 3.52 15.88 -20.78
C GLY A 208 2.23 15.95 -19.97
N HIS A 209 2.32 15.58 -18.70
CA HIS A 209 1.19 15.58 -17.77
C HIS A 209 1.39 16.60 -16.66
N PHE A 210 0.30 17.24 -16.27
CA PHE A 210 0.30 18.39 -15.38
C PHE A 210 -0.82 18.28 -14.36
N GLY A 211 -0.58 18.83 -13.16
CA GLY A 211 -1.56 18.94 -12.10
C GLY A 211 -1.28 20.09 -11.16
N LEU A 212 -2.22 20.35 -10.25
CA LEU A 212 -2.07 21.28 -9.16
C LEU A 212 -1.88 20.51 -7.86
N VAL A 213 -0.87 20.87 -7.08
CA VAL A 213 -0.57 20.27 -5.78
C VAL A 213 -0.51 21.31 -4.67
N ILE A 214 -0.86 20.92 -3.45
CA ILE A 214 -0.67 21.72 -2.24
C ILE A 214 0.25 20.98 -1.29
N GLU A 215 0.98 21.70 -0.45
CA GLU A 215 1.75 21.06 0.64
C GLU A 215 0.77 20.36 1.60
N THR A 216 1.04 19.09 1.87
CA THR A 216 0.32 18.39 2.94
C THR A 216 0.82 18.91 4.28
N PRO A 217 -0.07 19.41 5.16
CA PRO A 217 0.34 19.76 6.51
C PRO A 217 0.96 18.52 7.17
N PRO A 218 2.03 18.69 7.99
CA PRO A 218 2.68 17.57 8.62
C PRO A 218 1.64 16.76 9.40
N LYS A 219 1.55 15.47 9.09
CA LYS A 219 0.70 14.54 9.85
C LYS A 219 1.19 14.56 11.29
N GLN A 220 0.52 15.31 12.17
CA GLN A 220 0.54 14.96 13.58
C GLN A 220 0.07 13.52 13.64
N VAL A 221 0.98 12.61 13.99
CA VAL A 221 0.68 11.20 14.20
C VAL A 221 -0.21 11.12 15.43
N SER A 222 -1.49 11.49 15.29
CA SER A 222 -2.49 11.09 16.24
C SER A 222 -2.62 9.59 16.03
N LYS A 223 -1.87 8.81 16.82
CA LYS A 223 -2.16 7.42 17.07
C LYS A 223 -3.54 7.38 17.73
N LYS A 224 -4.61 7.59 16.96
CA LYS A 224 -5.95 7.11 17.31
C LYS A 224 -5.91 5.59 17.10
N ILE A 225 -5.20 4.92 18.01
CA ILE A 225 -5.41 3.50 18.24
C ILE A 225 -6.86 3.42 18.69
N SER A 226 -7.71 2.77 17.89
CA SER A 226 -9.10 2.56 18.28
C SER A 226 -9.08 1.78 19.60
N ARG A 227 -9.85 2.26 20.58
CA ARG A 227 -9.96 1.62 21.91
C ARG A 227 -10.28 0.11 21.82
N LEU A 228 -10.84 -0.31 20.68
CA LEU A 228 -11.14 -1.70 20.33
C LEU A 228 -9.89 -2.58 20.13
N LYS A 229 -8.80 -2.07 19.53
CA LYS A 229 -7.55 -2.84 19.36
C LYS A 229 -6.78 -3.04 20.68
N VAL A 230 -6.92 -2.10 21.62
CA VAL A 230 -6.32 -2.21 22.96
C VAL A 230 -7.07 -3.24 23.81
N ALA A 231 -8.40 -3.31 23.69
CA ALA A 231 -9.21 -4.29 24.42
C ALA A 231 -8.92 -5.74 24.01
N VAL A 232 -8.68 -6.00 22.72
CA VAL A 232 -8.38 -7.36 22.22
C VAL A 232 -6.92 -7.79 22.52
N GLY A 233 -5.98 -6.85 22.57
CA GLY A 233 -4.60 -7.14 22.96
C GLY A 233 -4.41 -7.40 24.46
N SER A 234 -5.24 -6.79 25.31
CA SER A 234 -5.14 -6.90 26.77
C SER A 234 -5.74 -8.19 27.33
N SER A 235 -6.65 -8.85 26.62
CA SER A 235 -7.31 -10.08 27.10
C SER A 235 -6.38 -11.29 27.09
N ILE A 236 -5.48 -11.38 26.10
CA ILE A 236 -4.52 -12.50 25.96
C ILE A 236 -3.45 -12.43 27.05
N GLY A 237 -2.97 -11.22 27.39
CA GLY A 237 -1.98 -11.02 28.46
C GLY A 237 -2.54 -11.32 29.85
N ALA A 238 -3.79 -10.95 30.13
CA ALA A 238 -4.43 -11.21 31.42
C ALA A 238 -4.68 -12.70 31.67
N ALA A 239 -5.09 -13.45 30.63
CA ALA A 239 -5.32 -14.89 30.75
C ALA A 239 -4.03 -15.67 31.04
N LEU A 240 -2.93 -15.34 30.35
CA LEU A 240 -1.62 -15.94 30.61
C LEU A 240 -1.07 -15.58 32.00
N GLY A 241 -1.23 -14.33 32.43
CA GLY A 241 -0.83 -13.88 33.77
C GLY A 241 -1.59 -14.60 34.88
N ALA A 242 -2.92 -14.72 34.76
CA ALA A 242 -3.75 -15.42 35.73
C ALA A 242 -3.45 -16.92 35.80
N PHE A 243 -3.17 -17.55 34.65
CA PHE A 243 -2.79 -18.97 34.58
C PHE A 243 -1.46 -19.24 35.30
N LEU A 244 -0.45 -18.40 35.05
CA LEU A 244 0.86 -18.52 35.72
C LEU A 244 0.77 -18.27 37.23
N LEU A 245 -0.02 -17.28 37.66
CA LEU A 245 -0.26 -17.01 39.09
C LEU A 245 -0.96 -18.18 39.78
N SER A 246 -1.97 -18.78 39.14
CA SER A 246 -2.67 -19.96 39.67
C SER A 246 -1.73 -21.15 39.89
N LEU A 247 -0.88 -21.45 38.89
CA LEU A 247 0.11 -22.53 39.01
C LEU A 247 1.10 -22.30 40.17
N LEU A 248 1.52 -21.04 40.37
CA LEU A 248 2.47 -20.68 41.41
C LEU A 248 1.87 -20.87 42.82
N LEU A 249 0.60 -20.50 43.01
CA LEU A 249 -0.12 -20.71 44.27
C LEU A 249 -0.31 -22.19 44.60
N VAL A 250 -0.64 -23.01 43.60
CA VAL A 250 -0.77 -24.48 43.78
C VAL A 250 0.58 -25.08 44.21
N ALA A 251 1.68 -24.69 43.57
CA ALA A 251 3.01 -25.18 43.92
C ALA A 251 3.42 -24.82 45.36
N MET A 252 3.10 -23.60 45.82
CA MET A 252 3.37 -23.16 47.19
C MET A 252 2.55 -23.96 48.22
N PHE A 253 1.27 -24.23 47.93
CA PHE A 253 0.42 -25.02 48.82
C PHE A 253 0.91 -26.47 48.95
N VAL A 254 1.33 -27.09 47.84
CA VAL A 254 1.91 -28.45 47.88
C VAL A 254 3.22 -28.47 48.67
N LYS A 255 4.09 -27.46 48.49
CA LYS A 255 5.32 -27.35 49.28
C LYS A 255 5.05 -27.17 50.77
N ALA A 256 4.09 -26.32 51.15
CA ALA A 256 3.72 -26.11 52.54
C ALA A 256 3.16 -27.39 53.18
N LYS A 257 2.28 -28.11 52.48
CA LYS A 257 1.72 -29.39 52.95
C LYS A 257 2.79 -30.48 53.07
N LYS A 258 3.77 -30.50 52.15
CA LYS A 258 4.90 -31.44 52.23
C LYS A 258 5.82 -31.10 53.41
N LYS A 259 6.08 -29.81 53.64
CA LYS A 259 6.89 -29.34 54.76
C LYS A 259 6.23 -29.68 56.11
N SER A 260 4.93 -29.40 56.27
CA SER A 260 4.21 -29.74 57.50
C SER A 260 4.15 -31.24 57.76
N ARG A 261 4.00 -32.06 56.71
CA ARG A 261 4.07 -33.53 56.83
C ARG A 261 5.44 -34.01 57.30
N ILE A 262 6.53 -33.38 56.85
CA ILE A 262 7.89 -33.73 57.27
C ILE A 262 8.14 -33.31 58.72
N GLU A 263 7.74 -32.09 59.10
CA GLU A 263 7.87 -31.59 60.48
C GLU A 263 7.08 -32.46 61.49
N GLU A 264 5.90 -32.95 61.11
CA GLU A 264 5.12 -33.89 61.93
C GLU A 264 5.82 -35.25 62.10
N MET A 265 6.49 -35.74 61.05
CA MET A 265 7.27 -36.99 61.11
C MET A 265 8.53 -36.84 61.95
N GLU A 266 9.21 -35.69 61.88
CA GLU A 266 10.37 -35.40 62.73
C GLU A 266 9.98 -35.35 64.21
N ARG A 267 8.86 -34.70 64.57
CA ARG A 267 8.42 -34.61 65.97
C ARG A 267 8.11 -35.98 66.60
N ARG A 268 7.49 -36.89 65.84
CA ARG A 268 7.20 -38.25 66.32
C ARG A 268 8.46 -39.09 66.52
N ALA A 269 9.48 -38.89 65.70
CA ALA A 269 10.78 -39.55 65.88
C ALA A 269 11.47 -39.08 67.18
N TYR A 270 11.35 -37.79 67.54
CA TYR A 270 11.93 -37.27 68.80
C TYR A 270 11.16 -37.68 70.07
N GLU A 271 9.86 -37.97 69.98
CA GLU A 271 9.08 -38.43 71.13
C GLU A 271 9.31 -39.93 71.45
N GLU A 272 9.62 -40.75 70.44
CA GLU A 272 9.90 -42.19 70.66
C GLU A 272 11.35 -42.50 71.10
N GLU A 273 12.28 -41.55 71.02
CA GLU A 273 13.70 -41.71 71.45
C GLU A 273 14.14 -40.73 72.57
N ALA A 274 13.27 -40.40 73.52
CA ALA A 274 13.69 -39.65 74.71
C ALA A 274 14.56 -40.54 75.63
N LEU A 275 15.85 -40.63 75.30
CA LEU A 275 16.89 -41.31 76.07
C LEU A 275 16.87 -40.79 77.51
N GLN A 276 16.70 -41.67 78.50
CA GLN A 276 16.68 -41.28 79.91
C GLN A 276 18.01 -40.64 80.31
N VAL A 277 17.96 -39.40 80.80
CA VAL A 277 19.12 -38.64 81.26
C VAL A 277 19.06 -38.56 82.79
N SER A 278 20.03 -39.14 83.48
CA SER A 278 20.13 -39.04 84.94
C SER A 278 21.23 -38.06 85.35
N MET A 279 21.00 -37.32 86.43
CA MET A 279 21.97 -36.38 87.00
C MET A 279 22.97 -37.15 87.87
N VAL A 280 24.25 -37.17 87.51
CA VAL A 280 25.31 -37.66 88.41
C VAL A 280 26.09 -36.45 88.91
N GLY A 281 25.71 -35.94 90.07
CA GLY A 281 26.25 -34.68 90.61
C GLY A 281 25.87 -33.46 89.77
N HIS A 282 26.84 -32.59 89.46
CA HIS A 282 26.60 -31.30 88.78
C HIS A 282 26.75 -31.34 87.25
N VAL A 283 26.83 -32.52 86.63
CA VAL A 283 26.94 -32.67 85.17
C VAL A 283 25.88 -33.65 84.66
N ARG A 284 25.17 -33.27 83.59
CA ARG A 284 24.25 -34.16 82.88
C ARG A 284 25.03 -35.12 81.99
N ALA A 285 24.83 -36.42 82.17
CA ALA A 285 25.34 -37.44 81.28
C ALA A 285 24.19 -38.36 80.81
N PRO A 286 24.14 -38.74 79.52
CA PRO A 286 23.14 -39.70 79.02
C PRO A 286 23.33 -41.05 79.69
N THR A 287 22.26 -41.68 80.18
CA THR A 287 22.33 -43.00 80.81
C THR A 287 21.83 -44.04 79.81
N ALA A 288 22.74 -44.81 79.23
CA ALA A 288 22.37 -45.96 78.41
C ALA A 288 21.84 -47.08 79.33
N ALA A 289 20.68 -47.66 79.01
CA ALA A 289 20.22 -48.87 79.68
C ALA A 289 21.23 -50.00 79.44
N LEU A 290 21.66 -50.64 80.52
CA LEU A 290 22.68 -51.68 80.49
C LEU A 290 22.10 -52.97 79.90
N THR A 291 22.04 -53.08 78.57
CA THR A 291 21.69 -54.34 77.91
C THR A 291 22.96 -55.11 77.61
N ARG A 292 23.32 -56.04 78.52
CA ARG A 292 24.38 -57.03 78.29
C ARG A 292 23.94 -57.94 77.13
N THR A 293 24.60 -57.83 75.98
CA THR A 293 24.45 -58.83 74.92
C THR A 293 25.32 -60.05 75.27
N LEU A 294 24.69 -61.21 75.39
CA LEU A 294 25.37 -62.50 75.48
C LEU A 294 25.88 -62.86 74.07
N PRO A 295 27.14 -63.29 73.92
CA PRO A 295 27.66 -63.70 72.62
C PRO A 295 27.08 -65.08 72.27
N THR A 296 26.27 -65.14 71.21
CA THR A 296 25.86 -66.40 70.57
C THR A 296 26.78 -66.62 69.38
N ILE A 297 27.59 -67.68 69.44
CA ILE A 297 28.40 -68.19 68.32
C ILE A 297 27.57 -69.29 67.67
N GLU A 298 27.21 -69.11 66.41
CA GLU A 298 26.60 -70.16 65.58
C GLU A 298 27.57 -70.46 64.42
N HIS A 299 28.41 -71.45 64.69
CA HIS A 299 28.85 -72.53 63.81
C HIS A 299 27.70 -73.02 62.89
N GLU A 300 27.84 -73.62 61.71
CA GLU A 300 28.97 -74.17 60.97
C GLU A 300 28.39 -74.78 59.68
N TYR A 301 29.15 -74.65 58.58
CA TYR A 301 29.39 -75.61 57.49
C TYR A 301 28.33 -76.66 57.11
N ILE A 302 28.06 -76.86 55.79
CA ILE A 302 27.68 -78.15 55.13
C ILE A 302 27.30 -77.90 53.64
N PRO A 303 27.62 -78.79 52.66
CA PRO A 303 28.92 -79.25 52.18
C PRO A 303 28.95 -79.26 50.60
N PRO A 304 30.01 -79.75 49.91
CA PRO A 304 30.06 -79.79 48.44
C PRO A 304 29.36 -81.04 47.84
N PRO A 305 28.95 -80.99 46.55
CA PRO A 305 28.21 -82.05 45.90
C PRO A 305 29.10 -83.26 45.53
N PRO A 306 28.54 -84.49 45.61
CA PRO A 306 29.21 -85.70 45.18
C PRO A 306 29.09 -85.94 43.66
N HIS A 307 30.02 -86.74 43.16
CA HIS A 307 30.15 -87.23 41.78
C HIS A 307 29.00 -88.14 41.33
#